data_AF-A0A1B6BWW4-F1
#
_entry.id   AF-A0A1B6BWW4-F1
#
_cell.length_a   1.000
_cell.length_b   1.000
_cell.length_c   1.000
_cell.angle_alpha   90.00
_cell.angle_beta   90.00
_cell.angle_gamma   90.00
#
_symmetry.space_group_name_H-M   'P 1'
#
loop_
_entity.id
_entity.type
_entity.pdbx_description
1 polymer ?
#
loop_
_entity_poly.entity_id
_entity_poly.type
_entity_poly.pdbx_seq_one_letter_code
_entity_poly.pdbx_strand_id
1 'polypeptide(L)'
;MQWGHTASPSKPKKARQTLSAKKVMAMVFWDSKGILLIEFMERGTTITSEVYCETLKWLRRAIQNKRRGLLTCGVVFLHDNARPHTARRTSALLEKFDWDIFDHPPYSPDLAPSDFHLFPCLKR
;
A
#
# COMPACT_ATOMS: atom_id res chain seq x y z
N MET A 1 10.41 0.99 28.69
CA MET A 1 9.73 1.49 29.92
C MET A 1 8.34 1.95 29.53
N GLN A 2 7.30 1.40 30.15
CA GLN A 2 5.90 1.78 29.90
C GLN A 2 5.30 2.15 31.25
N TRP A 3 4.87 3.39 31.40
CA TRP A 3 4.25 3.90 32.63
C TRP A 3 2.80 3.42 32.72
N GLY A 4 2.38 2.93 33.88
CA GLY A 4 0.99 2.59 34.19
C GLY A 4 0.79 2.48 35.70
N HIS A 5 -0.27 3.10 36.22
CA HIS A 5 -0.62 3.06 37.65
C HIS A 5 -1.29 1.73 38.01
N THR A 6 -1.14 1.30 39.26
CA THR A 6 -1.63 0.02 39.82
C THR A 6 -3.16 -0.16 39.71
N ALA A 7 -3.91 0.93 39.50
CA ALA A 7 -5.37 0.94 39.38
C ALA A 7 -5.88 0.95 37.92
N SER A 8 -5.01 0.86 36.91
CA SER A 8 -5.45 0.87 35.51
C SER A 8 -6.19 -0.44 35.14
N PRO A 9 -7.35 -0.38 34.46
CA PRO A 9 -8.02 -1.57 33.94
C PRO A 9 -7.06 -2.37 33.07
N SER A 10 -7.10 -3.70 33.20
CA SER A 10 -6.19 -4.62 32.50
C SER A 10 -6.02 -4.26 31.02
N LYS A 11 -4.78 -4.35 30.53
CA LYS A 11 -4.31 -4.12 29.14
C LYS A 11 -5.45 -4.24 28.12
N PRO A 12 -5.67 -3.26 27.22
CA PRO A 12 -6.67 -3.40 26.17
C PRO A 12 -6.39 -4.71 25.42
N LYS A 13 -7.33 -5.64 25.47
CA LYS A 13 -7.27 -6.87 24.68
C LYS A 13 -7.16 -6.41 23.23
N LYS A 14 -6.03 -6.73 22.57
CA LYS A 14 -5.91 -6.50 21.13
C LYS A 14 -7.12 -7.15 20.47
N ALA A 15 -7.95 -6.34 19.81
CA ALA A 15 -9.07 -6.84 19.05
C ALA A 15 -8.53 -7.84 18.02
N ARG A 16 -8.81 -9.12 18.23
CA ARG A 16 -8.40 -10.18 17.32
C ARG A 16 -9.33 -10.09 16.12
N GLN A 17 -8.86 -9.48 15.04
CA GLN A 17 -9.58 -9.49 13.78
C GLN A 17 -9.56 -10.93 13.23
N THR A 18 -10.69 -11.61 13.31
CA THR A 18 -10.87 -12.90 12.64
C THR A 18 -10.98 -12.65 11.13
N LEU A 19 -10.10 -13.26 10.34
CA LEU A 19 -10.25 -13.25 8.89
C LEU A 19 -11.55 -13.98 8.55
N SER A 20 -12.52 -13.26 7.97
CA SER A 20 -13.66 -13.90 7.34
C SER A 20 -13.15 -14.70 6.14
N ALA A 21 -13.54 -15.97 6.05
CA ALA A 21 -13.12 -16.90 4.99
C ALA A 21 -13.43 -16.41 3.55
N LYS A 22 -14.18 -15.31 3.40
CA LYS A 22 -14.58 -14.73 2.11
C LYS A 22 -13.75 -13.52 1.66
N LYS A 23 -12.84 -12.99 2.49
CA LYS A 23 -12.07 -11.78 2.12
C LYS A 23 -10.97 -12.10 1.11
N VAL A 24 -10.88 -11.28 0.06
CA VAL A 24 -9.82 -11.26 -0.95
C VAL A 24 -9.09 -9.93 -0.81
N MET A 25 -7.76 -9.95 -0.86
CA MET A 25 -6.94 -8.74 -0.86
C MET A 25 -6.64 -8.33 -2.29
N ALA A 26 -6.68 -7.03 -2.56
CA ALA A 26 -6.33 -6.46 -3.86
C ALA A 26 -5.36 -5.31 -3.68
N MET A 27 -4.34 -5.23 -4.55
CA MET A 27 -3.47 -4.07 -4.70
C MET A 27 -3.96 -3.26 -5.88
N VAL A 28 -4.23 -1.97 -5.67
CA VAL A 28 -4.74 -1.08 -6.71
C VAL A 28 -3.80 0.11 -6.88
N PHE A 29 -3.33 0.31 -8.10
CA PHE A 29 -2.50 1.45 -8.49
C PHE A 29 -3.22 2.29 -9.52
N TRP A 30 -3.25 3.60 -9.31
CA TRP A 30 -4.02 4.53 -10.13
C TRP A 30 -3.38 5.92 -10.09
N ASP A 31 -3.73 6.75 -11.06
CA ASP A 31 -3.37 8.16 -11.15
C ASP A 31 -4.61 9.03 -11.45
N SER A 32 -4.43 10.34 -11.60
CA SER A 32 -5.53 11.26 -11.94
C SER A 32 -6.26 10.93 -13.26
N LYS A 33 -5.66 10.09 -14.12
CA LYS A 33 -6.25 9.62 -15.38
C LYS A 33 -6.93 8.24 -15.23
N GLY A 34 -6.92 7.64 -14.04
CA GLY A 34 -7.61 6.40 -13.72
C GLY A 34 -6.69 5.23 -13.36
N ILE A 35 -7.25 4.02 -13.42
CA ILE A 35 -6.62 2.81 -12.88
C ILE A 35 -5.53 2.27 -13.83
N LEU A 36 -4.35 2.02 -13.26
CA LEU A 36 -3.19 1.49 -13.97
C LEU A 36 -3.11 -0.04 -13.84
N LEU A 37 -3.23 -0.56 -12.63
CA LEU A 37 -3.09 -1.97 -12.31
C LEU A 37 -3.98 -2.34 -11.11
N ILE A 38 -4.67 -3.47 -11.21
CA ILE A 38 -5.35 -4.14 -10.08
C ILE A 38 -4.81 -5.56 -10.05
N GLU A 39 -4.28 -5.96 -8.91
CA GLU A 39 -3.81 -7.34 -8.69
C GLU A 39 -4.59 -7.95 -7.53
N PHE A 40 -5.31 -9.04 -7.80
CA PHE A 40 -6.04 -9.79 -6.78
C PHE A 40 -5.19 -10.94 -6.26
N MET A 41 -5.14 -11.05 -4.94
CA MET A 41 -4.36 -12.11 -4.29
C MET A 41 -5.21 -13.33 -3.98
N GLU A 42 -4.56 -14.49 -3.93
CA GLU A 42 -5.20 -15.71 -3.43
C GLU A 42 -5.66 -15.54 -1.98
N ARG A 43 -6.78 -16.18 -1.63
CA ARG A 43 -7.36 -16.06 -0.29
C ARG A 43 -6.38 -16.58 0.77
N GLY A 44 -6.28 -15.85 1.87
CA GLY A 44 -5.41 -16.22 3.00
C GLY A 44 -3.93 -15.92 2.78
N THR A 45 -3.55 -15.36 1.63
CA THR A 45 -2.18 -14.89 1.40
C THR A 45 -1.97 -13.48 1.95
N THR A 46 -0.73 -13.19 2.35
CA THR A 46 -0.31 -11.87 2.84
C THR A 46 0.62 -11.24 1.83
N ILE A 47 0.54 -9.92 1.65
CA ILE A 47 1.51 -9.18 0.82
C ILE A 47 2.86 -9.24 1.52
N THR A 48 3.80 -9.99 0.95
CA THR A 48 5.21 -9.92 1.34
C THR A 48 5.92 -8.86 0.50
N SER A 49 7.13 -8.48 0.92
CA SER A 49 7.96 -7.56 0.13
C SER A 49 8.27 -8.11 -1.27
N GLU A 50 8.40 -9.43 -1.41
CA GLU A 50 8.67 -10.10 -2.69
C GLU A 50 7.51 -9.92 -3.66
N VAL A 51 6.29 -10.24 -3.20
CA VAL A 51 5.07 -10.09 -4.01
C VAL A 51 4.89 -8.63 -4.41
N TYR A 52 5.05 -7.71 -3.47
CA TYR A 52 4.94 -6.28 -3.74
C TYR A 52 5.96 -5.81 -4.80
N CYS A 53 7.22 -6.24 -4.69
CA CYS A 53 8.26 -5.92 -5.66
C CYS A 53 7.95 -6.44 -7.08
N GLU A 54 7.39 -7.65 -7.21
CA GLU A 54 6.96 -8.17 -8.52
C GLU A 54 5.80 -7.34 -9.09
N THR A 55 4.82 -6.99 -8.26
CA THR A 55 3.71 -6.12 -8.69
C THR A 55 4.20 -4.73 -9.12
N LEU A 56 5.21 -4.16 -8.46
CA LEU A 56 5.82 -2.89 -8.89
C LEU A 56 6.49 -2.97 -10.26
N LYS A 57 7.11 -4.11 -10.61
CA LYS A 57 7.66 -4.33 -11.97
C LYS A 57 6.53 -4.36 -13.01
N TRP A 58 5.41 -4.97 -12.69
CA TRP A 58 4.22 -4.96 -13.56
C TRP A 58 3.61 -3.57 -13.66
N LEU A 59 3.56 -2.82 -12.56
CA LEU A 59 3.12 -1.43 -12.55
C LEU A 59 3.98 -0.56 -13.47
N ARG A 60 5.31 -0.70 -13.41
CA ARG A 60 6.21 0.04 -14.32
C ARG A 60 5.89 -0.24 -15.79
N ARG A 61 5.63 -1.51 -16.15
CA ARG A 61 5.18 -1.88 -17.51
C ARG A 61 3.82 -1.30 -17.85
N ALA A 62 2.87 -1.32 -16.91
CA ALA A 62 1.54 -0.74 -17.09
C ALA A 62 1.61 0.78 -17.33
N ILE A 63 2.47 1.49 -16.59
CA ILE A 63 2.75 2.92 -16.79
C ILE A 63 3.34 3.14 -18.19
N GLN A 64 4.35 2.38 -18.58
CA GLN A 64 4.97 2.48 -19.91
C GLN A 64 3.93 2.33 -21.05
N ASN A 65 2.98 1.41 -20.89
CA ASN A 65 1.97 1.13 -21.90
C ASN A 65 0.81 2.15 -21.89
N LYS A 66 0.30 2.50 -20.70
CA LYS A 66 -0.93 3.30 -20.52
C LYS A 66 -0.67 4.81 -20.38
N ARG A 67 0.56 5.22 -20.07
CA ARG A 67 0.96 6.59 -19.75
C ARG A 67 2.30 6.92 -20.43
N ARG A 68 2.28 6.98 -21.76
CA ARG A 68 3.45 7.39 -22.55
C ARG A 68 3.99 8.73 -22.03
N GLY A 69 5.30 8.79 -21.77
CA GLY A 69 5.98 9.98 -21.26
C GLY A 69 6.01 10.13 -19.74
N LEU A 70 5.21 9.40 -18.96
CA LEU A 70 5.23 9.56 -17.49
C LEU A 70 6.58 9.11 -16.89
N LEU A 71 7.13 8.01 -17.38
CA LEU A 71 8.44 7.52 -16.93
C LEU A 71 9.59 8.47 -17.26
N THR A 72 9.46 9.31 -18.30
CA THR A 72 10.48 10.29 -18.67
C THR A 72 10.33 11.61 -17.93
N CYS A 73 9.13 11.93 -17.43
CA CYS A 73 8.86 13.14 -16.66
C CYS A 73 9.18 13.00 -15.15
N GLY A 74 9.55 11.80 -14.70
CA GLY A 74 9.67 11.47 -13.29
C GLY A 74 8.33 10.99 -12.70
N VAL A 75 8.40 10.02 -11.78
CA VAL A 75 7.24 9.46 -11.11
C VAL A 75 7.36 9.73 -9.62
N VAL A 76 6.37 10.45 -9.08
CA VAL A 76 6.16 10.57 -7.63
C VAL A 76 5.20 9.47 -7.20
N PHE A 77 5.66 8.58 -6.33
CA PHE A 77 4.94 7.40 -5.88
C PHE A 77 4.49 7.56 -4.43
N LEU A 78 3.18 7.45 -4.20
CA LEU A 78 2.56 7.54 -2.89
C LEU A 78 2.06 6.15 -2.45
N HIS A 79 2.53 5.68 -1.30
CA HIS A 79 2.02 4.50 -0.61
C HIS A 79 2.09 4.69 0.91
N ASP A 80 1.38 3.86 1.67
CA ASP A 80 1.46 3.86 3.13
C ASP A 80 2.77 3.22 3.65
N ASN A 81 3.03 3.38 4.94
CA ASN A 81 4.25 2.86 5.60
C ASN A 81 4.11 1.39 6.03
N ALA A 82 3.36 0.57 5.31
CA ALA A 82 3.24 -0.85 5.63
C ALA A 82 4.61 -1.54 5.53
N ARG A 83 4.83 -2.57 6.36
CA ARG A 83 6.12 -3.28 6.43
C ARG A 83 6.66 -3.78 5.08
N PRO A 84 5.84 -4.32 4.16
CA PRO A 84 6.31 -4.71 2.83
C PRO A 84 6.77 -3.52 1.99
N HIS A 85 6.19 -2.34 2.18
CA HIS A 85 6.47 -1.14 1.38
C HIS A 85 7.76 -0.45 1.83
N THR A 86 8.05 -0.46 3.14
CA THR A 86 9.29 0.09 3.72
C THR A 86 10.42 -0.94 3.78
N ALA A 87 10.23 -2.13 3.23
CA ALA A 87 11.25 -3.17 3.24
C ALA A 87 12.45 -2.77 2.38
N ARG A 88 13.67 -3.13 2.80
CA ARG A 88 14.91 -2.79 2.07
C ARG A 88 14.87 -3.19 0.59
N ARG A 89 14.25 -4.34 0.29
CA ARG A 89 14.10 -4.83 -1.09
C ARG A 89 13.25 -3.89 -1.94
N THR A 90 12.19 -3.35 -1.36
CA THR A 90 11.23 -2.46 -2.01
C THR A 90 11.84 -1.08 -2.21
N SER A 91 12.45 -0.50 -1.18
CA SER A 91 13.16 0.79 -1.31
C SER A 91 14.25 0.71 -2.39
N ALA A 92 15.05 -0.35 -2.39
CA ALA A 92 16.09 -0.56 -3.41
C ALA A 92 15.52 -0.77 -4.83
N LEU A 93 14.28 -1.27 -4.96
CA LEU A 93 13.63 -1.40 -6.26
C LEU A 93 13.11 -0.06 -6.78
N LEU A 94 12.51 0.74 -5.89
CA LEU A 94 12.00 2.08 -6.22
C LEU A 94 13.15 3.02 -6.62
N GLU A 95 14.27 2.96 -5.91
CA GLU A 95 15.51 3.68 -6.28
C GLU A 95 16.01 3.27 -7.68
N LYS A 96 16.03 1.96 -7.98
CA LYS A 96 16.38 1.47 -9.34
C LYS A 96 15.41 1.93 -10.43
N PHE A 97 14.18 2.27 -10.06
CA PHE A 97 13.20 2.77 -10.99
C PHE A 97 13.30 4.27 -11.22
N ASP A 98 14.09 4.97 -10.41
CA ASP A 98 14.19 6.44 -10.38
C ASP A 98 12.82 7.06 -10.06
N TRP A 99 12.14 6.50 -9.05
CA TRP A 99 10.84 6.97 -8.58
C TRP A 99 11.00 7.68 -7.24
N ASP A 100 10.50 8.91 -7.16
CA ASP A 100 10.46 9.69 -5.93
C ASP A 100 9.37 9.15 -5.03
N ILE A 101 9.71 8.77 -3.80
CA ILE A 101 8.73 8.31 -2.81
C ILE A 101 8.19 9.52 -2.07
N PHE A 102 6.87 9.69 -2.07
CA PHE A 102 6.24 10.75 -1.29
C PHE A 102 6.17 10.36 0.18
N ASP A 103 6.66 11.24 1.07
CA ASP A 103 6.64 11.02 2.50
C ASP A 103 5.21 10.94 3.03
N HIS A 104 4.82 9.77 3.54
CA HIS A 104 3.51 9.56 4.15
C HIS A 104 3.64 9.53 5.68
N PRO A 105 2.90 10.37 6.43
CA PRO A 105 2.94 10.31 7.89
C PRO A 105 2.25 9.03 8.42
N PRO A 106 2.71 8.47 9.54
CA PRO A 106 2.05 7.31 10.17
C PRO A 106 0.57 7.59 10.49
N TYR A 107 -0.28 6.57 10.33
CA TYR A 107 -1.70 6.59 10.71
C TYR A 107 -2.53 7.73 10.10
N SER A 108 -2.23 8.14 8.86
CA SER A 108 -2.89 9.27 8.19
C SER A 108 -3.68 8.86 6.94
N PRO A 109 -4.74 8.04 7.08
CA PRO A 109 -5.54 7.58 5.94
C PRO A 109 -6.30 8.71 5.22
N ASP A 110 -6.55 9.83 5.90
CA ASP A 110 -7.13 11.05 5.34
C ASP A 110 -6.20 11.74 4.30
N LEU A 111 -4.91 11.43 4.34
CA LEU A 111 -3.91 11.90 3.38
C LEU A 111 -3.63 10.88 2.26
N ALA A 112 -4.27 9.71 2.29
CA ALA A 112 -4.12 8.67 1.28
C ALA A 112 -5.32 8.66 0.33
N PRO A 113 -5.17 9.07 -0.95
CA PRO A 113 -6.26 9.10 -1.93
C PRO A 113 -7.01 7.78 -2.07
N SER A 114 -6.32 6.65 -1.95
CA SER A 114 -6.94 5.34 -1.99
C SER A 114 -7.92 5.12 -0.82
N ASP A 115 -7.58 5.58 0.38
CA ASP A 115 -8.37 5.35 1.59
C ASP A 115 -9.55 6.31 1.73
N PHE A 116 -9.38 7.60 1.42
CA PHE A 116 -10.47 8.58 1.56
C PHE A 116 -11.41 8.66 0.35
N HIS A 117 -10.95 8.27 -0.85
CA HIS A 117 -11.74 8.39 -2.08
C HIS A 117 -12.06 7.05 -2.73
N LEU A 118 -11.04 6.27 -3.13
CA LEU A 118 -11.25 5.07 -3.95
C LEU A 118 -12.02 3.97 -3.21
N PHE A 119 -11.54 3.54 -2.03
CA PHE A 119 -12.13 2.42 -1.30
C PHE A 119 -13.54 2.70 -0.76
N PRO A 120 -13.89 3.91 -0.27
CA PRO A 120 -15.26 4.24 0.08
C PRO A 120 -16.21 4.14 -1.11
N CYS A 121 -15.79 4.56 -2.30
CA CYS A 121 -16.59 4.44 -3.53
C CYS A 121 -16.81 2.98 -3.95
N LEU A 122 -15.83 2.09 -3.72
CA LEU A 122 -15.95 0.66 -4.02
C LEU A 122 -16.83 -0.13 -3.04
N LYS A 123 -17.12 0.42 -1.86
CA LYS A 123 -17.93 -0.23 -0.82
C LYS A 123 -19.41 0.14 -0.87
N ARG A 124 -19.77 1.15 -1.67
CA ARG A 124 -21.16 1.51 -1.94
C ARG A 124 -21.78 0.48 -2.89
#